data_AF-A0A7J8GSL9-F1
#
_entry.id   AF-A0A7J8GSL9-F1
#
_cell.length_a   1.000
_cell.length_b   1.000
_cell.length_c   1.000
_cell.angle_alpha   90.00
_cell.angle_beta   90.00
_cell.angle_gamma   90.00
#
_symmetry.space_group_name_H-M   'P 1'
#
loop_
_entity.id
_entity.type
_entity.pdbx_description
1 polymer ?
#
loop_
_entity_poly.entity_id
_entity_poly.type
_entity_poly.pdbx_seq_one_letter_code
_entity_poly.pdbx_strand_id
1 'polypeptide(L)'
;MANLCRLPAPPQSEQRLQVKVVGLFKSSSFQIAKSTAESLKSNFPSKFEDPIIVPLQEFAWDQYLQEKKRTLKSEVWAYSSYVMCFINDQLLGDALDLQKWAHKVWDIVDFKPPALYEALTVDYSTKFLRDTKVLCTGKAGFSESGIRLHYAGSIFHRIVQNAWIQGGDIVAGKGDGGESIYGPTFEGKKIKNKNKEEMKKDKKDY
;
A
#
# COMPACT_ATOMS: atom_id res chain seq x y z
N MET A 1 21.53 -0.78 -24.96
CA MET A 1 20.52 -1.73 -25.48
C MET A 1 19.56 -2.04 -24.33
N ALA A 2 18.52 -1.21 -24.15
CA ALA A 2 17.53 -1.40 -23.11
C ALA A 2 16.57 -2.52 -23.55
N ASN A 3 16.45 -3.57 -22.74
CA ASN A 3 15.41 -4.58 -22.93
C ASN A 3 14.06 -3.88 -22.82
N LEU A 4 13.27 -3.91 -23.90
CA LEU A 4 11.85 -3.59 -23.83
C LEU A 4 11.22 -4.52 -22.78
N CYS A 5 10.84 -3.96 -21.64
CA CYS A 5 9.99 -4.64 -20.66
C CYS A 5 8.77 -5.21 -21.40
N ARG A 6 8.68 -6.54 -21.46
CA ARG A 6 7.50 -7.22 -21.99
C ARG A 6 6.33 -6.88 -21.08
N LEU A 7 5.45 -6.01 -21.56
CA LEU A 7 4.16 -5.78 -20.92
C LEU A 7 3.46 -7.14 -20.71
N PRO A 8 2.92 -7.42 -19.52
CA PRO A 8 2.27 -8.70 -19.26
C PRO A 8 1.09 -8.87 -20.23
N ALA A 9 1.12 -9.97 -20.98
CA ALA A 9 0.06 -10.34 -21.91
C ALA A 9 -1.25 -10.63 -21.14
N PRO A 10 -2.42 -10.41 -21.76
CA PRO A 10 -3.69 -10.83 -21.17
C PRO A 10 -3.66 -12.34 -20.88
N PRO A 11 -4.22 -12.80 -19.75
CA PRO A 11 -4.10 -14.19 -19.34
C PRO A 11 -4.75 -15.13 -20.37
N GLN A 12 -4.02 -16.18 -20.77
CA GLN A 12 -4.53 -17.26 -21.63
C GLN A 12 -5.34 -18.32 -20.84
N SER A 13 -5.39 -18.20 -19.52
CA SER A 13 -6.13 -19.08 -18.59
C SER A 13 -7.10 -18.29 -17.72
N GLU A 14 -8.03 -18.99 -17.07
CA GLU A 14 -9.13 -18.46 -16.24
C GLU A 14 -8.69 -17.74 -14.94
N GLN A 15 -7.40 -17.42 -14.82
CA GLN A 15 -6.80 -16.86 -13.62
C GLN A 15 -7.03 -15.34 -13.57
N ARG A 16 -7.65 -14.88 -12.48
CA ARG A 16 -7.89 -13.46 -12.24
C ARG A 16 -6.60 -12.73 -11.95
N LEU A 17 -6.48 -11.51 -12.48
CA LEU A 17 -5.35 -10.64 -12.27
C LEU A 17 -5.50 -9.88 -10.95
N GLN A 18 -4.45 -9.84 -10.16
CA GLN A 18 -4.37 -9.01 -8.97
C GLN A 18 -3.44 -7.84 -9.23
N VAL A 19 -4.00 -6.63 -9.23
CA VAL A 19 -3.22 -5.39 -9.29
C VAL A 19 -2.84 -4.98 -7.88
N LYS A 20 -1.56 -4.67 -7.67
CA LYS A 20 -1.05 -4.16 -6.41
C LYS A 20 -0.34 -2.83 -6.64
N VAL A 21 -0.73 -1.82 -5.88
CA VAL A 21 -0.18 -0.46 -5.95
C VAL A 21 0.42 -0.14 -4.59
N VAL A 22 1.73 0.10 -4.56
CA VAL A 22 2.47 0.48 -3.34
C VAL A 22 3.15 1.81 -3.59
N GLY A 23 2.91 2.83 -2.76
CA GLY A 23 3.51 4.13 -3.01
C GLY A 23 3.22 5.18 -1.96
N LEU A 24 3.84 6.35 -2.12
CA LEU A 24 3.66 7.51 -1.26
C LEU A 24 2.24 8.05 -1.40
N PHE A 25 1.47 8.03 -0.32
CA PHE A 25 0.06 8.45 -0.36
C PHE A 25 -0.13 9.94 -0.70
N LYS A 26 0.89 10.77 -0.41
CA LYS A 26 0.93 12.20 -0.75
C LYS A 26 1.30 12.48 -2.20
N SER A 27 1.63 11.45 -2.98
CA SER A 27 1.98 11.61 -4.39
C SER A 27 0.74 11.54 -5.27
N SER A 28 0.66 12.43 -6.26
CA SER A 28 -0.34 12.36 -7.33
C SER A 28 -0.22 11.05 -8.12
N SER A 29 1.01 10.57 -8.35
CA SER A 29 1.25 9.30 -9.05
C SER A 29 0.60 8.11 -8.35
N PHE A 30 0.57 8.11 -7.01
CA PHE A 30 -0.10 7.06 -6.25
C PHE A 30 -1.61 7.08 -6.45
N GLN A 31 -2.24 8.26 -6.45
CA GLN A 31 -3.68 8.38 -6.70
C GLN A 31 -4.05 8.01 -8.14
N ILE A 32 -3.20 8.34 -9.11
CA ILE A 32 -3.36 7.92 -10.51
C ILE A 32 -3.34 6.39 -10.62
N ALA A 33 -2.32 5.76 -10.03
CA ALA A 33 -2.20 4.30 -10.06
C ALA A 33 -3.36 3.61 -9.34
N LYS A 34 -3.77 4.14 -8.17
CA LYS A 34 -4.93 3.66 -7.42
C LYS A 34 -6.22 3.74 -8.24
N SER A 35 -6.51 4.90 -8.82
CA SER A 35 -7.67 5.11 -9.68
C SER A 35 -7.69 4.15 -10.86
N THR A 36 -6.53 3.93 -11.49
CA THR A 36 -6.39 3.00 -12.61
C THR A 36 -6.70 1.55 -12.18
N ALA A 37 -6.15 1.11 -11.04
CA ALA A 37 -6.39 -0.22 -10.49
C ALA A 37 -7.87 -0.44 -10.11
N GLU A 38 -8.51 0.55 -9.50
CA GLU A 38 -9.95 0.52 -9.16
C GLU A 38 -10.81 0.48 -10.43
N SER A 39 -10.45 1.25 -11.46
CA SER A 39 -11.15 1.27 -12.75
C SER A 39 -11.06 -0.08 -13.46
N LEU A 40 -9.91 -0.77 -13.43
CA LEU A 40 -9.74 -2.12 -13.98
C LEU A 40 -10.70 -3.12 -13.32
N LYS A 41 -10.77 -3.10 -11.98
CA LYS A 41 -11.69 -3.98 -11.24
C LYS A 41 -13.16 -3.65 -11.50
N SER A 42 -13.51 -2.37 -11.56
CA SER A 42 -14.89 -1.94 -11.79
C SER A 42 -15.40 -2.31 -13.19
N ASN A 43 -14.57 -2.16 -14.21
CA ASN A 43 -14.96 -2.47 -15.59
C ASN A 43 -14.91 -3.98 -15.88
N PHE A 44 -14.00 -4.71 -15.24
CA PHE A 44 -13.80 -6.14 -15.48
C PHE A 44 -13.82 -6.97 -14.18
N PRO A 45 -14.95 -6.99 -13.45
CA PRO A 45 -15.03 -7.58 -12.10
C PRO A 45 -14.75 -9.08 -12.06
N SER A 46 -14.99 -9.80 -13.16
CA SER A 46 -14.73 -11.23 -13.30
C SER A 46 -13.27 -11.57 -13.65
N LYS A 47 -12.51 -10.61 -14.19
CA LYS A 47 -11.12 -10.78 -14.63
C LYS A 47 -10.10 -10.28 -13.61
N PHE A 48 -10.51 -9.39 -12.72
CA PHE A 48 -9.63 -8.83 -11.69
C PHE A 48 -10.07 -9.24 -10.29
N GLU A 49 -9.10 -9.51 -9.43
CA GLU A 49 -9.29 -9.51 -7.99
C GLU A 49 -9.35 -8.07 -7.45
N ASP A 50 -9.78 -7.91 -6.21
CA ASP A 50 -9.73 -6.61 -5.56
C ASP A 50 -8.28 -6.07 -5.54
N PRO A 51 -8.07 -4.80 -5.92
CA PRO A 51 -6.74 -4.24 -5.97
C PRO A 51 -6.15 -4.11 -4.56
N ILE A 52 -4.88 -4.45 -4.42
CA ILE A 52 -4.14 -4.30 -3.17
C ILE A 52 -3.50 -2.91 -3.16
N ILE A 53 -4.09 -1.98 -2.41
CA ILE A 53 -3.59 -0.60 -2.30
C ILE A 53 -2.82 -0.45 -0.99
N VAL A 54 -1.52 -0.17 -1.08
CA VAL A 54 -0.61 -0.02 0.07
C VAL A 54 -0.09 1.42 0.11
N PRO A 55 -0.80 2.34 0.79
CA PRO A 55 -0.33 3.70 1.00
C PRO A 55 0.81 3.70 2.03
N LEU A 56 1.95 4.31 1.68
CA LEU A 56 3.12 4.41 2.55
C LEU A 56 3.48 5.88 2.82
N GLN A 57 4.00 6.15 4.03
CA GLN A 57 4.65 7.42 4.33
C GLN A 57 6.10 7.42 3.79
N GLU A 58 6.73 8.60 3.68
CA GLU A 58 8.10 8.78 3.18
C GLU A 58 9.09 7.76 3.75
N PHE A 59 9.13 7.65 5.08
CA PHE A 59 10.03 6.71 5.75
C PHE A 59 9.74 5.23 5.43
N ALA A 60 8.47 4.83 5.46
CA ALA A 60 8.07 3.44 5.15
C ALA A 60 8.29 3.10 3.66
N TRP A 61 8.17 4.09 2.78
CA TRP A 61 8.46 3.95 1.36
C TRP A 61 9.95 3.73 1.11
N ASP A 62 10.83 4.48 1.78
CA ASP A 62 12.27 4.30 1.66
C ASP A 62 12.69 2.90 2.10
N GLN A 63 12.12 2.39 3.21
CA GLN A 63 12.33 1.02 3.66
C GLN A 63 11.85 -0.02 2.66
N TYR A 64 10.64 0.19 2.12
CA TYR A 64 10.09 -0.67 1.09
C TYR A 64 11.00 -0.72 -0.14
N LEU A 65 11.49 0.44 -0.60
CA LEU A 65 12.43 0.53 -1.71
C LEU A 65 13.74 -0.21 -1.42
N GLN A 66 14.31 -0.07 -0.22
CA GLN A 66 15.53 -0.78 0.17
C GLN A 66 15.33 -2.31 0.15
N GLU A 67 14.21 -2.80 0.67
CA GLU A 67 13.88 -4.22 0.62
C GLU A 67 13.67 -4.71 -0.82
N LYS A 68 13.00 -3.91 -1.65
CA LYS A 68 12.81 -4.20 -3.07
C LYS A 68 14.11 -4.18 -3.87
N LYS A 69 15.05 -3.28 -3.58
CA LYS A 69 16.41 -3.29 -4.17
C LYS A 69 17.15 -4.60 -3.87
N ARG A 70 17.02 -5.13 -2.65
CA ARG A 70 17.66 -6.40 -2.26
C ARG A 70 17.07 -7.61 -2.99
N THR A 71 15.76 -7.60 -3.23
CA THR A 71 15.01 -8.72 -3.82
C THR A 71 15.00 -8.69 -5.35
N LEU A 72 14.95 -7.51 -5.97
CA LEU A 72 14.85 -7.32 -7.42
C LEU A 72 16.18 -6.95 -8.10
N LYS A 73 17.29 -6.89 -7.33
CA LYS A 73 18.73 -6.78 -7.65
C LYS A 73 19.23 -5.94 -8.84
N SER A 74 18.56 -5.82 -9.99
CA SER A 74 18.97 -4.97 -11.14
C SER A 74 17.88 -3.97 -11.61
N GLU A 75 16.59 -4.24 -11.40
CA GLU A 75 15.51 -3.39 -11.96
C GLU A 75 15.21 -2.12 -11.14
N VAL A 76 15.64 -2.05 -9.87
CA VAL A 76 15.17 -1.02 -8.91
C VAL A 76 16.26 -0.03 -8.48
N TRP A 77 17.52 -0.20 -8.89
CA TRP A 77 18.63 0.64 -8.42
C TRP A 77 18.45 2.14 -8.70
N ALA A 78 17.71 2.47 -9.76
CA ALA A 78 17.41 3.85 -10.17
C ALA A 78 15.90 4.17 -10.16
N TYR A 79 15.10 3.50 -9.33
CA TYR A 79 13.66 3.77 -9.28
C TYR A 79 13.38 5.18 -8.73
N SER A 80 12.93 6.07 -9.60
CA SER A 80 12.71 7.50 -9.31
C SER A 80 11.25 7.88 -9.07
N SER A 81 10.31 6.95 -9.29
CA SER A 81 8.89 7.17 -9.04
C SER A 81 8.55 6.96 -7.56
N TYR A 82 7.46 7.60 -7.13
CA TYR A 82 6.89 7.48 -5.78
C TYR A 82 5.85 6.36 -5.64
N VAL A 83 5.65 5.55 -6.67
CA VAL A 83 4.69 4.44 -6.66
C VAL A 83 5.20 3.31 -7.53
N MET A 84 5.10 2.07 -7.05
CA MET A 84 5.32 0.83 -7.77
C MET A 84 4.02 0.07 -7.98
N CYS A 85 3.78 -0.36 -9.20
CA CYS A 85 2.63 -1.16 -9.60
C CYS A 85 3.07 -2.58 -9.94
N PHE A 86 2.29 -3.56 -9.52
CA PHE A 86 2.53 -4.98 -9.76
C PHE A 86 1.27 -5.65 -10.31
N ILE A 87 1.45 -6.64 -11.18
CA ILE A 87 0.41 -7.54 -11.65
C ILE A 87 0.81 -8.96 -11.25
N ASN A 88 -0.01 -9.63 -10.44
CA ASN A 88 0.29 -10.96 -9.90
C ASN A 88 1.70 -11.05 -9.28
N ASP A 89 2.04 -10.06 -8.45
CA ASP A 89 3.34 -9.87 -7.80
C ASP A 89 4.57 -9.64 -8.71
N GLN A 90 4.38 -9.58 -10.04
CA GLN A 90 5.43 -9.14 -10.97
C GLN A 90 5.42 -7.62 -11.11
N LEU A 91 6.60 -6.99 -11.06
CA LEU A 91 6.75 -5.55 -11.20
C LEU A 91 6.33 -5.13 -12.60
N LEU A 92 5.33 -4.26 -12.69
CA LEU A 92 4.88 -3.66 -13.94
C LEU A 92 5.65 -2.37 -14.25
N GLY A 93 5.88 -1.54 -13.23
CA GLY A 93 6.47 -0.21 -13.38
C GLY A 93 5.83 0.82 -12.46
N ASP A 94 5.75 2.06 -12.92
CA ASP A 94 5.10 3.16 -12.19
C ASP A 94 3.62 3.36 -12.58
N ALA A 95 3.04 4.50 -12.18
CA ALA A 95 1.66 4.87 -12.51
C ALA A 95 1.40 4.96 -14.02
N LEU A 96 2.36 5.51 -14.78
CA LEU A 96 2.24 5.70 -16.21
C LEU A 96 2.33 4.34 -16.93
N ASP A 97 3.21 3.45 -16.47
CA ASP A 97 3.30 2.09 -17.01
C ASP A 97 2.01 1.30 -16.76
N LEU A 98 1.38 1.47 -15.59
CA LEU A 98 0.08 0.89 -15.30
C LEU A 98 -1.02 1.43 -16.21
N GLN A 99 -1.08 2.74 -16.45
CA GLN A 99 -2.04 3.34 -17.39
C GLN A 99 -1.82 2.85 -18.82
N LYS A 100 -0.57 2.81 -19.29
CA LYS A 100 -0.23 2.29 -20.62
C LYS A 100 -0.64 0.84 -20.79
N TRP A 101 -0.41 0.01 -19.77
CA TRP A 101 -0.83 -1.39 -19.77
C TRP A 101 -2.36 -1.53 -19.77
N ALA A 102 -3.06 -0.77 -18.93
CA ALA A 102 -4.53 -0.76 -18.88
C ALA A 102 -5.14 -0.36 -20.23
N HIS A 103 -4.60 0.68 -20.87
CA HIS A 103 -5.04 1.09 -22.20
C HIS A 103 -4.74 0.02 -23.26
N LYS A 104 -3.51 -0.48 -23.32
CA LYS A 104 -3.10 -1.41 -24.38
C LYS A 104 -3.78 -2.78 -24.29
N VAL A 105 -4.01 -3.28 -23.09
CA VAL A 105 -4.49 -4.66 -22.86
C VAL A 105 -5.99 -4.71 -22.60
N TRP A 106 -6.55 -3.66 -22.01
CA TRP A 106 -7.95 -3.64 -21.55
C TRP A 106 -8.78 -2.52 -22.16
N ASP A 107 -8.19 -1.71 -23.06
CA ASP A 107 -8.84 -0.57 -23.72
C ASP A 107 -9.45 0.43 -22.71
N ILE A 108 -8.84 0.55 -21.53
CA ILE A 108 -9.26 1.51 -20.51
C ILE A 108 -8.47 2.81 -20.67
N VAL A 109 -9.21 3.91 -20.81
CA VAL A 109 -8.70 5.27 -20.74
C VAL A 109 -9.24 5.95 -19.49
N ASP A 110 -8.36 6.30 -18.54
CA ASP A 110 -8.75 7.11 -17.39
C ASP A 110 -8.68 8.60 -17.79
N PHE A 111 -9.82 9.23 -18.05
CA PHE A 111 -9.89 10.62 -18.56
C PHE A 111 -9.91 11.69 -17.44
N LYS A 112 -9.41 11.36 -16.25
CA LYS A 112 -9.43 12.31 -15.12
C LYS A 112 -8.40 13.43 -15.32
N PRO A 113 -8.78 14.71 -15.14
CA PRO A 113 -7.85 15.81 -15.27
C PRO A 113 -6.82 15.81 -14.11
N PRO A 114 -5.58 16.30 -14.33
CA PRO A 114 -4.55 16.36 -13.29
C PRO A 114 -5.02 17.03 -11.99
N ALA A 115 -5.78 18.12 -12.10
CA ALA A 115 -6.35 18.84 -10.97
C ALA A 115 -7.24 17.96 -10.08
N LEU A 116 -7.95 16.98 -10.66
CA LEU A 116 -8.76 16.05 -9.88
C LEU A 116 -7.89 15.08 -9.07
N TYR A 117 -6.79 14.58 -9.65
CA TYR A 117 -5.85 13.74 -8.91
C TYR A 117 -5.16 14.50 -7.78
N GLU A 118 -4.80 15.76 -8.00
CA GLU A 118 -4.26 16.62 -6.94
C GLU A 118 -5.26 16.83 -5.81
N ALA A 119 -6.51 17.15 -6.15
CA ALA A 119 -7.58 17.31 -5.16
C ALA A 119 -7.80 16.03 -4.33
N LEU A 120 -7.84 14.85 -4.98
CA LEU A 120 -7.93 13.56 -4.31
C LEU A 120 -6.71 13.28 -3.42
N THR A 121 -5.51 13.66 -3.86
CA THR A 121 -4.27 13.51 -3.08
C THR A 121 -4.30 14.35 -1.81
N VAL A 122 -4.72 15.61 -1.94
CA VAL A 122 -4.85 16.55 -0.82
C VAL A 122 -5.94 16.10 0.15
N ASP A 123 -7.11 15.68 -0.36
CA ASP A 123 -8.21 15.17 0.47
C ASP A 123 -7.79 13.92 1.26
N TYR A 124 -7.18 12.94 0.59
CA TYR A 124 -6.68 11.73 1.24
C TYR A 124 -5.64 12.06 2.33
N SER A 125 -4.67 12.91 1.99
CA SER A 125 -3.63 13.33 2.94
C SER A 125 -4.21 14.09 4.12
N THR A 126 -5.19 14.96 3.89
CA THR A 126 -5.85 15.75 4.93
C THR A 126 -6.66 14.87 5.86
N LYS A 127 -7.40 13.89 5.33
CA LYS A 127 -8.12 12.90 6.14
C LYS A 127 -7.15 12.10 7.00
N PHE A 128 -6.12 11.52 6.39
CA PHE A 128 -5.09 10.77 7.12
C PHE A 128 -4.40 11.61 8.22
N LEU A 129 -4.07 12.87 7.95
CA LEU A 129 -3.47 13.77 8.93
C LEU A 129 -4.46 14.21 10.03
N ARG A 130 -5.75 14.38 9.71
CA ARG A 130 -6.78 14.64 10.73
C ARG A 130 -6.89 13.46 11.69
N ASP A 131 -6.91 12.24 11.17
CA ASP A 131 -7.07 11.03 11.97
C ASP A 131 -5.94 10.87 12.98
N THR A 132 -4.71 11.05 12.50
CA THR A 132 -3.51 11.03 13.36
C THR A 132 -3.49 12.20 14.34
N LYS A 133 -3.88 13.41 13.92
CA LYS A 133 -3.94 14.60 14.79
C LYS A 133 -4.96 14.45 15.92
N VAL A 134 -6.10 13.81 15.68
CA VAL A 134 -7.12 13.61 16.72
C VAL A 134 -6.57 12.68 17.81
N LEU A 135 -5.89 11.60 17.44
CA LEU A 135 -5.20 10.72 18.38
C LEU A 135 -4.02 11.41 19.07
N CYS A 136 -3.33 12.39 18.46
CA CYS A 136 -2.29 13.16 19.15
C CYS A 136 -2.84 14.17 20.16
N THR A 137 -4.07 14.66 19.97
CA THR A 137 -4.67 15.70 20.82
C THR A 137 -5.64 15.16 21.87
N GLY A 138 -6.08 13.91 21.71
CA GLY A 138 -7.07 13.29 22.58
C GLY A 138 -8.48 13.87 22.42
N LYS A 139 -8.72 14.69 21.39
CA LYS A 139 -10.01 15.38 21.17
C LYS A 139 -11.17 14.43 20.86
N ALA A 140 -10.89 13.20 20.41
CA ALA A 140 -11.91 12.18 20.21
C ALA A 140 -12.48 11.62 21.52
N GLY A 141 -11.83 11.86 22.66
CA GLY A 141 -12.29 11.31 23.94
C GLY A 141 -12.09 9.79 24.01
N PHE A 142 -13.19 9.05 24.08
CA PHE A 142 -13.21 7.60 24.24
C PHE A 142 -13.92 6.94 23.06
N SER A 143 -13.46 5.76 22.65
CA SER A 143 -14.16 4.91 21.70
C SER A 143 -15.41 4.28 22.31
N GLU A 144 -16.25 3.65 21.49
CA GLU A 144 -17.38 2.84 21.96
C GLU A 144 -16.95 1.70 22.89
N SER A 145 -15.73 1.19 22.69
CA SER A 145 -15.10 0.17 23.53
C SER A 145 -14.53 0.73 24.85
N GLY A 146 -14.70 2.03 25.11
CA GLY A 146 -14.20 2.72 26.31
C GLY A 146 -12.69 3.00 26.30
N ILE A 147 -12.01 2.81 25.16
CA ILE A 147 -10.57 3.09 25.03
C ILE A 147 -10.36 4.59 24.81
N ARG A 148 -9.45 5.20 25.57
CA ARG A 148 -9.10 6.61 25.37
C ARG A 148 -8.32 6.76 24.06
N LEU A 149 -8.88 7.50 23.12
CA LEU A 149 -8.32 7.74 21.79
C LEU A 149 -7.25 8.84 21.84
N HIS A 150 -6.12 8.55 22.52
CA HIS A 150 -5.03 9.50 22.73
C HIS A 150 -3.67 8.79 22.80
N TYR A 151 -2.67 9.29 22.07
CA TYR A 151 -1.31 8.74 22.12
C TYR A 151 -0.52 9.13 23.38
N ALA A 152 -0.97 10.12 24.15
CA ALA A 152 -0.27 10.48 25.38
C ALA A 152 -0.29 9.33 26.39
N GLY A 153 0.90 8.89 26.81
CA GLY A 153 1.09 7.73 27.68
C GLY A 153 1.28 6.41 26.93
N SER A 154 1.10 6.37 25.61
CA SER A 154 1.50 5.21 24.80
C SER A 154 3.02 5.13 24.68
N ILE A 155 3.54 3.91 24.61
CA ILE A 155 4.99 3.64 24.54
C ILE A 155 5.42 3.20 23.14
N PHE A 156 6.71 3.33 22.85
CA PHE A 156 7.33 2.64 21.72
C PHE A 156 7.58 1.19 22.12
N HIS A 157 6.70 0.28 21.72
CA HIS A 157 6.75 -1.13 22.10
C HIS A 157 7.79 -1.94 21.32
N ARG A 158 8.33 -1.40 20.21
CA ARG A 158 9.39 -2.07 19.46
C ARG A 158 10.38 -1.07 18.87
N ILE A 159 11.66 -1.35 19.08
CA ILE A 159 12.80 -0.59 18.52
C ILE A 159 13.65 -1.57 17.72
N VAL A 160 13.83 -1.31 16.43
CA VAL A 160 14.73 -2.05 15.54
C VAL A 160 15.91 -1.14 15.23
N GLN A 161 17.07 -1.44 15.82
CA GLN A 161 18.27 -0.62 15.69
C GLN A 161 18.69 -0.45 14.23
N ASN A 162 19.05 0.79 13.86
CA ASN A 162 19.38 1.20 12.49
C ASN A 162 18.26 0.98 11.47
N ALA A 163 17.03 0.77 11.93
CA ALA A 163 15.88 0.59 11.08
C ALA A 163 14.75 1.51 11.54
N TRP A 164 13.82 1.07 12.41
CA TRP A 164 12.65 1.87 12.81
C TRP A 164 12.25 1.69 14.27
N ILE A 165 11.42 2.62 14.74
CA ILE A 165 10.67 2.51 16.00
C ILE A 165 9.19 2.31 15.68
N GLN A 166 8.50 1.52 16.51
CA GLN A 166 7.08 1.24 16.39
C GLN A 166 6.42 1.52 17.74
N GLY A 167 5.32 2.26 17.70
CA GLY A 167 4.47 2.62 18.83
C GLY A 167 3.01 2.68 18.40
N GLY A 168 2.19 3.41 19.15
CA GLY A 168 0.79 3.68 18.79
C GLY A 168 -0.23 2.67 19.32
N ASP A 169 0.21 1.67 20.08
CA ASP A 169 -0.69 0.85 20.90
C ASP A 169 -1.11 1.67 22.14
N ILE A 170 -2.30 2.25 22.06
CA ILE A 170 -2.94 3.08 23.11
C ILE A 170 -3.70 2.25 24.15
N VAL A 171 -3.68 0.92 24.04
CA VAL A 171 -4.46 0.01 24.88
C VAL A 171 -3.56 -0.70 25.88
N ALA A 172 -2.62 -1.51 25.39
CA ALA A 172 -1.81 -2.40 26.23
C ALA A 172 -0.30 -2.12 26.11
N GLY A 173 0.13 -1.35 25.10
CA GLY A 173 1.53 -1.05 24.85
C GLY A 173 2.37 -2.27 24.45
N LYS A 174 1.75 -3.37 24.01
CA LYS A 174 2.44 -4.61 23.58
C LYS A 174 2.54 -4.74 22.07
N GLY A 175 1.82 -3.90 21.33
CA GLY A 175 1.83 -3.84 19.87
C GLY A 175 0.80 -4.75 19.19
N ASP A 176 -0.09 -5.38 19.96
CA ASP A 176 -1.22 -6.18 19.50
C ASP A 176 -2.57 -5.45 19.66
N GLY A 177 -2.58 -4.29 20.29
CA GLY A 177 -3.74 -3.42 20.48
C GLY A 177 -3.70 -2.12 19.68
N GLY A 178 -4.73 -1.30 19.89
CA GLY A 178 -4.91 0.00 19.25
C GLY A 178 -6.32 0.13 18.68
N GLU A 179 -6.89 1.32 18.77
CA GLU A 179 -8.19 1.64 18.19
C GLU A 179 -8.10 2.97 17.45
N SER A 180 -8.81 3.09 16.34
CA SER A 180 -8.89 4.33 15.57
C SER A 180 -10.10 5.15 16.00
N ILE A 181 -10.15 6.42 15.57
CA ILE A 181 -11.34 7.28 15.78
C ILE A 181 -12.58 6.81 15.02
N TYR A 182 -12.43 5.78 14.18
CA TYR A 182 -13.51 5.16 13.41
C TYR A 182 -13.85 3.74 13.90
N GLY A 183 -13.24 3.30 15.00
CA GLY A 183 -13.42 1.96 15.58
C GLY A 183 -12.18 1.06 15.48
N PRO A 184 -12.29 -0.25 15.80
CA PRO A 184 -11.17 -1.16 16.01
C PRO A 184 -10.36 -1.46 14.74
N THR A 185 -10.95 -1.30 13.56
CA THR A 185 -10.27 -1.46 12.27
C THR A 185 -10.87 -0.51 11.24
N PHE A 186 -10.03 0.09 10.39
CA PHE A 186 -10.50 0.73 9.16
C PHE A 186 -11.16 -0.34 8.26
N GLU A 187 -12.16 0.02 7.45
CA GLU A 187 -12.75 -0.85 6.42
C GLU A 187 -11.79 -1.18 5.25
N GLY A 188 -10.51 -1.43 5.55
CA GLY A 188 -9.56 -2.07 4.67
C GLY A 188 -9.61 -3.58 4.91
N LYS A 189 -10.12 -4.32 3.92
CA LYS A 189 -10.18 -5.79 3.89
C LYS A 189 -8.98 -6.43 4.57
N LYS A 190 -9.24 -7.34 5.52
CA LYS A 190 -8.24 -8.18 6.20
C LYS A 190 -7.28 -8.77 5.16
N ILE A 191 -6.03 -8.28 5.12
CA ILE A 191 -4.96 -8.96 4.40
C ILE A 191 -4.70 -10.26 5.15
N LYS A 192 -5.27 -11.37 4.65
CA LYS A 192 -4.90 -12.71 5.11
C LYS A 192 -3.48 -12.99 4.63
N ASN A 193 -2.48 -12.58 5.41
CA ASN A 193 -1.10 -12.99 5.22
C ASN A 193 -1.02 -14.51 5.45
N LYS A 194 -1.09 -15.30 4.37
CA LYS A 194 -0.97 -16.76 4.39
C LYS A 194 0.48 -17.27 4.37
N ASN A 195 1.47 -16.44 4.70
CA ASN A 195 2.87 -16.86 4.65
C ASN A 195 3.49 -16.82 6.05
N LYS A 196 3.22 -17.85 6.85
CA LYS A 196 3.99 -18.15 8.08
C LYS A 196 4.38 -19.62 8.26
N GLU A 197 4.06 -20.51 7.32
CA GLU A 197 4.35 -21.95 7.50
C GLU A 197 5.51 -22.52 6.67
N GLU A 198 6.03 -21.83 5.65
CA GLU A 198 7.10 -22.40 4.80
C GLU A 198 8.53 -22.08 5.24
N MET A 199 8.77 -21.24 6.25
CA MET A 199 10.13 -20.93 6.73
C MET A 199 10.61 -21.75 7.94
N LYS A 200 9.96 -22.89 8.25
CA LYS A 200 10.40 -23.79 9.33
C LYS A 200 10.94 -25.16 8.86
N LYS A 201 11.07 -25.42 7.55
CA LYS A 201 11.55 -26.74 7.07
C LYS A 201 13.01 -26.82 6.60
N ASP A 202 13.72 -25.71 6.36
CA ASP A 202 15.07 -25.78 5.76
C ASP A 202 16.23 -25.53 6.74
N LYS A 203 16.12 -25.99 7.99
CA LYS A 203 17.23 -25.99 8.96
C LYS A 203 17.41 -27.31 9.72
N LYS A 204 17.26 -28.43 9.02
CA LYS A 204 17.94 -29.69 9.36
C LYS A 204 18.50 -30.25 8.07
N ASP A 205 19.73 -30.76 8.15
CA ASP A 205 20.54 -31.36 7.09
C ASP A 205 21.50 -30.38 6.37
N TYR A 206 22.46 -29.83 7.11
CA TYR A 206 23.90 -30.10 6.96
C TYR A 206 24.69 -29.46 8.11
#